data_AF-A0A0P7W3Z9-F1
#
_entry.id   AF-A0A0P7W3Z9-F1
#
_cell.length_a   1.000
_cell.length_b   1.000
_cell.length_c   1.000
_cell.angle_alpha   90.00
_cell.angle_beta   90.00
_cell.angle_gamma   90.00
#
_symmetry.space_group_name_H-M   'P 1'
#
loop_
_entity.id
_entity.type
_entity.pdbx_description
1 polymer ?
#
loop_
_entity_poly.entity_id
_entity_poly.type
_entity_poly.pdbx_seq_one_letter_code
_entity_poly.pdbx_strand_id
1 'polypeptide(L)'
;MVRQTVAAAVVAVAAAFPLSPPLAAQPAADDGVAPWTEAVVSVTDLEESAGWLVDHGDWREVARGTLDASEIAYWKLPRDVTGAFLKICAPEAAEGCIRYVRFDGAQAQRPIRLAARPWDTGGIFSIMLRSEDAGAAFDAAIARGWWAESQPYAFEFGGSDLVNVVVRGPHGVNYALYERKSPPFDSFPVGKLSRAFNAMRMVKDQPASLAFYRDLLGFGVLFDAPFTDPEPRVNNFSVPANLATTLVRRAAVAQPVLPGETGRIEVMAFEGFEGRDFSAHASPPNLGILSVRYPVEDLGAYLGTLAARGLEPEYGADDVAIPGLGTVAIAAFRDPDGNLTEFYDAD
;
A
#
# COMPACT_ATOMS: atom_id res chain seq x y z
N MET A 1 -34.45 -11.88 -61.70
CA MET A 1 -33.57 -12.55 -60.73
C MET A 1 -33.31 -11.58 -59.58
N VAL A 2 -34.10 -11.68 -58.52
CA VAL A 2 -33.93 -10.95 -57.25
C VAL A 2 -34.08 -12.03 -56.18
N ARG A 3 -33.00 -12.34 -55.46
CA ARG A 3 -33.01 -13.31 -54.36
C ARG A 3 -33.36 -12.58 -53.08
N GLN A 4 -34.52 -12.92 -52.50
CA GLN A 4 -34.91 -12.55 -51.15
C GLN A 4 -34.20 -13.47 -50.14
N THR A 5 -33.48 -12.87 -49.19
CA THR A 5 -32.88 -13.55 -48.04
C THR A 5 -33.82 -13.43 -46.84
N VAL A 6 -34.16 -14.59 -46.26
CA VAL A 6 -34.97 -14.74 -45.05
C VAL A 6 -34.09 -14.44 -43.83
N ALA A 7 -34.49 -13.48 -42.99
CA ALA A 7 -33.87 -13.21 -41.69
C ALA A 7 -34.57 -14.04 -40.60
N ALA A 8 -33.81 -14.91 -39.93
CA ALA A 8 -34.27 -15.66 -38.76
C ALA A 8 -34.10 -14.79 -37.50
N ALA A 9 -35.19 -14.60 -36.76
CA ALA A 9 -35.20 -13.90 -35.48
C ALA A 9 -34.77 -14.85 -34.35
N VAL A 10 -33.68 -14.54 -33.66
CA VAL A 10 -33.28 -15.20 -32.40
C VAL A 10 -33.86 -14.37 -31.25
N VAL A 11 -34.79 -14.96 -30.51
CA VAL A 11 -35.35 -14.39 -29.27
C VAL A 11 -34.39 -14.75 -28.14
N ALA A 12 -33.66 -13.75 -27.62
CA ALA A 12 -32.86 -13.89 -26.41
C ALA A 12 -33.77 -13.67 -25.19
N VAL A 13 -33.94 -14.71 -24.37
CA VAL A 13 -34.61 -14.61 -23.06
C VAL A 13 -33.59 -14.04 -22.08
N ALA A 14 -33.73 -12.77 -21.71
CA ALA A 14 -32.95 -12.15 -20.64
C ALA A 14 -33.53 -12.60 -19.29
N ALA A 15 -32.80 -13.44 -18.55
CA ALA A 15 -33.07 -13.71 -17.15
C ALA A 15 -32.71 -12.47 -16.33
N ALA A 16 -33.73 -11.73 -15.89
CA ALA A 16 -33.56 -10.63 -14.95
C ALA A 16 -33.35 -11.22 -13.53
N PHE A 17 -32.10 -11.26 -13.08
CA PHE A 17 -31.83 -11.37 -11.64
C PHE A 17 -32.10 -10.00 -11.02
N PRO A 18 -32.86 -9.91 -9.90
CA PRO A 18 -32.97 -8.67 -9.16
C PRO A 18 -31.59 -8.38 -8.56
N LEU A 19 -30.91 -7.34 -9.07
CA LEU A 19 -29.78 -6.72 -8.41
C LEU A 19 -30.32 -6.05 -7.15
N SER A 20 -30.32 -6.78 -6.03
CA SER A 20 -30.38 -6.14 -4.72
C SER A 20 -29.21 -5.15 -4.65
N PRO A 21 -29.42 -3.90 -4.20
CA PRO A 21 -28.29 -3.03 -3.91
C PRO A 21 -27.40 -3.75 -2.88
N PRO A 22 -26.07 -3.71 -3.02
CA PRO A 22 -25.21 -4.26 -1.98
C PRO A 22 -25.59 -3.59 -0.67
N LEU A 23 -25.86 -4.38 0.38
CA LEU A 23 -25.91 -3.87 1.73
C LEU A 23 -24.64 -3.06 1.95
N ALA A 24 -24.78 -1.83 2.47
CA ALA A 24 -23.61 -1.05 2.86
C ALA A 24 -22.73 -1.94 3.75
N ALA A 25 -21.47 -2.10 3.35
CA ALA A 25 -20.55 -2.94 4.09
C ALA A 25 -20.47 -2.43 5.53
N GLN A 26 -20.56 -3.35 6.50
CA GLN A 26 -20.30 -3.02 7.90
C GLN A 26 -18.88 -2.44 8.00
N PRO A 27 -18.69 -1.30 8.68
CA PRO A 27 -17.38 -0.71 8.90
C PRO A 27 -16.41 -1.70 9.53
N ALA A 28 -15.18 -1.77 9.01
CA ALA A 28 -14.13 -2.63 9.54
C ALA A 28 -13.82 -2.34 11.02
N ALA A 29 -13.93 -1.08 11.44
CA ALA A 29 -13.77 -0.68 12.83
C ALA A 29 -14.79 -1.33 13.77
N ASP A 30 -16.00 -1.64 13.28
CA ASP A 30 -17.04 -2.31 14.08
C ASP A 30 -16.69 -3.79 14.32
N ASP A 31 -15.83 -4.37 13.47
CA ASP A 31 -15.23 -5.70 13.64
C ASP A 31 -13.86 -5.63 14.36
N GLY A 32 -13.52 -4.49 14.97
CA GLY A 32 -12.30 -4.32 15.75
C GLY A 32 -11.02 -4.12 14.92
N VAL A 33 -11.12 -3.83 13.62
CA VAL A 33 -9.95 -3.55 12.79
C VAL A 33 -9.36 -2.18 13.12
N ALA A 34 -8.14 -2.16 13.65
CA ALA A 34 -7.39 -0.94 13.99
C ALA A 34 -6.36 -0.57 12.90
N PRO A 35 -5.81 0.66 12.89
CA PRO A 35 -4.77 1.08 11.94
C PRO A 35 -3.60 0.09 11.83
N TRP A 36 -3.06 -0.09 10.62
CA TRP A 36 -1.96 -1.04 10.43
C TRP A 36 -0.72 -0.70 11.28
N THR A 37 -0.15 -1.72 11.91
CA THR A 37 0.99 -1.58 12.83
C THR A 37 2.32 -1.58 12.11
N GLU A 38 2.43 -2.32 11.01
CA GLU A 38 3.64 -2.39 10.21
C GLU A 38 3.41 -2.56 8.71
N ALA A 39 4.31 -1.98 7.92
CA ALA A 39 4.53 -2.37 6.53
C ALA A 39 5.65 -3.41 6.46
N VAL A 40 5.44 -4.50 5.71
CA VAL A 40 6.45 -5.56 5.53
C VAL A 40 7.20 -5.32 4.24
N VAL A 41 8.54 -5.26 4.31
CA VAL A 41 9.40 -4.93 3.18
C VAL A 41 10.48 -6.01 3.02
N SER A 42 10.46 -6.73 1.91
CA SER A 42 11.49 -7.72 1.60
C SER A 42 12.73 -7.07 1.02
N VAL A 43 13.89 -7.38 1.59
CA VAL A 43 15.18 -6.78 1.24
C VAL A 43 16.29 -7.83 1.25
N THR A 44 17.45 -7.49 0.68
CA THR A 44 18.65 -8.32 0.76
C THR A 44 19.56 -7.95 1.93
N ASP A 45 19.45 -6.71 2.43
CA ASP A 45 20.27 -6.18 3.51
C ASP A 45 19.38 -5.31 4.43
N LEU A 46 19.32 -5.66 5.71
CA LEU A 46 18.41 -5.04 6.67
C LEU A 46 18.89 -3.63 7.05
N GLU A 47 20.20 -3.49 7.29
CA GLU A 47 20.85 -2.25 7.71
C GLU A 47 20.88 -1.21 6.59
N GLU A 48 21.23 -1.62 5.37
CA GLU A 48 21.27 -0.73 4.21
C GLU A 48 19.88 -0.12 3.96
N SER A 49 18.86 -0.97 4.02
CA SER A 49 17.47 -0.61 3.73
C SER A 49 16.82 0.25 4.82
N ALA A 50 17.13 -0.03 6.09
CA ALA A 50 16.62 0.74 7.23
C ALA A 50 17.38 2.06 7.43
N GLY A 51 18.63 2.14 6.98
CA GLY A 51 19.56 3.15 7.45
C GLY A 51 19.15 4.60 7.19
N TRP A 52 18.42 4.93 6.13
CA TRP A 52 17.93 6.31 5.97
C TRP A 52 16.89 6.70 7.02
N LEU A 53 15.95 5.80 7.35
CA LEU A 53 14.96 6.04 8.39
C LEU A 53 15.62 6.15 9.78
N VAL A 54 16.66 5.36 10.03
CA VAL A 54 17.41 5.37 11.30
C VAL A 54 18.31 6.61 11.39
N ASP A 55 19.22 6.79 10.43
CA ASP A 55 20.28 7.80 10.47
C ASP A 55 19.74 9.23 10.32
N HIS A 56 18.74 9.41 9.44
CA HIS A 56 18.11 10.71 9.23
C HIS A 56 16.82 10.87 10.03
N GLY A 57 15.95 9.86 10.04
CA GLY A 57 14.62 9.96 10.65
C GLY A 57 14.56 9.76 12.16
N ASP A 58 15.68 9.42 12.80
CA ASP A 58 15.75 9.02 14.21
C ASP A 58 14.86 7.79 14.54
N TRP A 59 14.53 6.97 13.53
CA TRP A 59 13.81 5.72 13.76
C TRP A 59 14.67 4.75 14.57
N ARG A 60 14.03 4.01 15.46
CA ARG A 60 14.71 3.08 16.37
C ARG A 60 14.37 1.64 16.06
N GLU A 61 15.35 0.77 16.23
CA GLU A 61 15.12 -0.68 16.30
C GLU A 61 14.22 -1.00 17.49
N VAL A 62 13.14 -1.74 17.23
CA VAL A 62 12.22 -2.23 18.26
C VAL A 62 12.27 -3.74 18.41
N ALA A 63 12.63 -4.46 17.35
CA ALA A 63 12.82 -5.91 17.37
C ALA A 63 13.71 -6.36 16.20
N ARG A 64 14.44 -7.46 16.42
CA ARG A 64 15.31 -8.11 15.45
C ARG A 64 15.40 -9.59 15.76
N GLY A 65 15.57 -10.41 14.74
CA GLY A 65 15.78 -11.84 14.93
C GLY A 65 15.68 -12.63 13.64
N THR A 66 15.51 -13.95 13.78
CA THR A 66 15.23 -14.86 12.67
C THR A 66 13.72 -14.92 12.39
N LEU A 67 13.34 -15.18 11.15
CA LEU A 67 11.96 -15.53 10.82
C LEU A 67 11.66 -16.94 11.35
N ASP A 68 10.47 -17.11 11.93
CA ASP A 68 10.02 -18.43 12.38
C ASP A 68 9.61 -19.31 11.18
N ALA A 69 9.75 -20.63 11.33
CA ALA A 69 9.36 -21.57 10.29
C ALA A 69 7.85 -21.48 9.95
N SER A 70 7.01 -21.14 10.92
CA SER A 70 5.58 -20.89 10.70
C SER A 70 5.34 -19.63 9.86
N GLU A 71 6.10 -18.54 10.08
CA GLU A 71 6.03 -17.31 9.25
C GLU A 71 6.49 -17.59 7.80
N ILE A 72 7.56 -18.39 7.61
CA ILE A 72 8.00 -18.84 6.28
C ILE A 72 6.92 -19.70 5.59
N ALA A 73 6.31 -20.62 6.34
CA ALA A 73 5.26 -21.51 5.82
C ALA A 73 3.97 -20.75 5.47
N TYR A 74 3.60 -19.76 6.28
CA TYR A 74 2.48 -18.85 6.00
C TYR A 74 2.63 -18.18 4.62
N TRP A 75 3.86 -17.74 4.30
CA TRP A 75 4.17 -17.19 2.97
C TRP A 75 4.26 -18.22 1.84
N LYS A 76 3.96 -19.50 2.11
CA LYS A 76 4.04 -20.63 1.17
C LYS A 76 5.43 -20.82 0.57
N LEU A 77 6.48 -20.42 1.31
CA LEU A 77 7.86 -20.59 0.87
C LEU A 77 8.36 -22.02 1.15
N PRO A 78 9.33 -22.53 0.37
CA PRO A 78 9.96 -23.82 0.64
C PRO A 78 10.55 -23.91 2.06
N ARG A 79 10.50 -25.09 2.68
CA ARG A 79 10.91 -25.31 4.08
C ARG A 79 12.41 -25.11 4.35
N ASP A 80 13.22 -25.12 3.30
CA ASP A 80 14.66 -24.85 3.35
C ASP A 80 14.98 -23.35 3.27
N VAL A 81 14.00 -22.50 2.96
CA VAL A 81 14.13 -21.06 3.10
C VAL A 81 14.15 -20.71 4.58
N THR A 82 15.13 -19.89 4.96
CA THR A 82 15.20 -19.27 6.29
C THR A 82 15.19 -17.76 6.12
N GLY A 83 15.37 -16.99 7.19
CA GLY A 83 15.48 -15.56 7.06
C GLY A 83 15.68 -14.83 8.36
N ALA A 84 15.85 -13.52 8.25
CA ALA A 84 15.99 -12.60 9.36
C ALA A 84 15.09 -11.38 9.16
N PHE A 85 14.79 -10.69 10.25
CA PHE A 85 14.02 -9.46 10.20
C PHE A 85 14.63 -8.37 11.08
N LEU A 86 14.30 -7.14 10.73
CA LEU A 86 14.54 -5.92 11.50
C LEU A 86 13.26 -5.10 11.49
N LYS A 87 12.68 -4.85 12.67
CA LYS A 87 11.55 -3.93 12.83
C LYS A 87 12.04 -2.62 13.42
N ILE A 88 11.73 -1.54 12.74
CA ILE A 88 12.01 -0.17 13.21
C ILE A 88 10.72 0.64 13.28
N CYS A 89 10.67 1.58 14.21
CA CYS A 89 9.54 2.51 14.36
C CYS A 89 10.06 3.94 14.53
N ALA A 90 9.27 4.92 14.10
CA ALA A 90 9.51 6.32 14.39
C ALA A 90 9.51 6.58 15.92
N PRO A 91 10.14 7.67 16.39
CA PRO A 91 10.07 8.10 17.78
C PRO A 91 8.63 8.12 18.30
N GLU A 92 8.41 7.56 19.50
CA GLU A 92 7.11 7.56 20.20
C GLU A 92 5.95 6.88 19.45
N ALA A 93 6.21 6.18 18.34
CA ALA A 93 5.20 5.46 17.57
C ALA A 93 5.18 3.96 17.88
N ALA A 94 3.97 3.39 17.91
CA ALA A 94 3.72 1.94 17.96
C ALA A 94 3.03 1.40 16.69
N GLU A 95 2.48 2.30 15.87
CA GLU A 95 1.89 2.04 14.57
C GLU A 95 2.78 2.63 13.47
N GLY A 96 2.55 2.24 12.22
CA GLY A 96 3.32 2.85 11.13
C GLY A 96 4.78 2.40 11.08
N CYS A 97 5.13 1.29 11.71
CA CYS A 97 6.49 0.75 11.73
C CYS A 97 6.86 0.09 10.39
N ILE A 98 8.15 -0.12 10.13
CA ILE A 98 8.61 -0.90 9.00
C ILE A 98 9.26 -2.18 9.51
N ARG A 99 8.79 -3.34 9.03
CA ARG A 99 9.42 -4.64 9.24
C ARG A 99 10.15 -5.04 7.96
N TYR A 100 11.47 -4.88 7.97
CA TYR A 100 12.31 -5.41 6.91
C TYR A 100 12.51 -6.91 7.12
N VAL A 101 12.36 -7.68 6.05
CA VAL A 101 12.56 -9.13 6.04
C VAL A 101 13.57 -9.51 4.97
N ARG A 102 14.52 -10.37 5.31
CA ARG A 102 15.45 -10.99 4.37
C ARG A 102 15.17 -12.47 4.31
N PHE A 103 14.94 -13.00 3.12
CA PHE A 103 14.78 -14.43 2.89
C PHE A 103 16.10 -15.02 2.40
N ASP A 104 16.63 -15.99 3.15
CA ASP A 104 17.88 -16.68 2.86
C ASP A 104 17.56 -18.04 2.20
N GLY A 105 18.22 -18.35 1.08
CA GLY A 105 17.97 -19.58 0.30
C GLY A 105 16.80 -19.52 -0.68
N ALA A 106 16.02 -18.43 -0.66
CA ALA A 106 14.95 -18.19 -1.63
C ALA A 106 15.49 -18.05 -3.05
N GLN A 107 14.92 -18.81 -3.99
CA GLN A 107 15.33 -18.78 -5.40
C GLN A 107 14.59 -17.68 -6.17
N ALA A 108 15.25 -17.13 -7.19
CA ALA A 108 14.67 -16.19 -8.16
C ALA A 108 14.07 -14.89 -7.57
N GLN A 109 14.57 -14.42 -6.42
CA GLN A 109 14.18 -13.13 -5.88
C GLN A 109 14.49 -11.99 -6.86
N ARG A 110 13.52 -11.11 -7.06
CA ARG A 110 13.67 -9.90 -7.89
C ARG A 110 12.90 -8.75 -7.28
N PRO A 111 13.25 -7.49 -7.58
CA PRO A 111 12.40 -6.36 -7.26
C PRO A 111 10.99 -6.52 -7.85
N ILE A 112 9.96 -6.34 -7.00
CA ILE A 112 8.54 -6.43 -7.38
C ILE A 112 8.26 -5.45 -8.52
N ARG A 113 8.62 -4.18 -8.30
CA ARG A 113 8.41 -3.06 -9.23
C ARG A 113 9.68 -2.75 -10.03
N LEU A 114 10.36 -3.79 -10.54
CA LEU A 114 11.63 -3.64 -11.27
C LEU A 114 11.49 -2.68 -12.46
N ALA A 115 12.29 -1.61 -12.46
CA ALA A 115 12.31 -0.57 -13.48
C ALA A 115 10.95 0.10 -13.73
N ALA A 116 10.04 0.11 -12.74
CA ALA A 116 8.69 0.67 -12.87
C ALA A 116 8.68 2.19 -13.10
N ARG A 117 7.64 2.65 -13.79
CA ARG A 117 7.22 4.06 -13.87
C ARG A 117 6.18 4.36 -12.79
N PRO A 118 5.95 5.64 -12.46
CA PRO A 118 4.96 6.03 -11.46
C PRO A 118 3.52 5.62 -11.79
N TRP A 119 3.18 5.41 -13.07
CA TRP A 119 1.85 4.96 -13.49
C TRP A 119 1.75 3.45 -13.75
N ASP A 120 2.84 2.69 -13.60
CA ASP A 120 2.76 1.22 -13.72
C ASP A 120 2.01 0.63 -12.53
N THR A 121 1.24 -0.44 -12.74
CA THR A 121 0.33 -1.00 -11.74
C THR A 121 0.92 -2.23 -11.03
N GLY A 122 0.32 -2.60 -9.91
CA GLY A 122 0.64 -3.81 -9.16
C GLY A 122 1.90 -3.73 -8.28
N GLY A 123 1.83 -4.36 -7.11
CA GLY A 123 2.79 -4.13 -6.02
C GLY A 123 2.63 -2.75 -5.40
N ILE A 124 2.82 -2.65 -4.08
CA ILE A 124 2.62 -1.41 -3.35
C ILE A 124 3.65 -0.39 -3.84
N PHE A 125 3.19 0.79 -4.25
CA PHE A 125 4.01 1.81 -4.88
C PHE A 125 4.92 2.50 -3.88
N SER A 126 4.37 2.96 -2.75
CA SER A 126 5.14 3.69 -1.75
C SER A 126 4.58 3.55 -0.34
N ILE A 127 5.47 3.77 0.62
CA ILE A 127 5.13 4.03 2.03
C ILE A 127 5.21 5.54 2.24
N MET A 128 4.17 6.14 2.81
CA MET A 128 4.13 7.59 3.03
C MET A 128 4.50 7.97 4.46
N LEU A 129 5.36 8.98 4.56
CA LEU A 129 5.82 9.59 5.80
C LEU A 129 5.54 11.08 5.76
N ARG A 130 5.41 11.70 6.93
CA ARG A 130 5.47 13.16 7.06
C ARG A 130 6.87 13.61 7.47
N SER A 131 7.22 14.82 7.09
CA SER A 131 8.47 15.47 7.51
C SER A 131 8.20 16.95 7.78
N GLU A 132 8.90 17.52 8.76
CA GLU A 132 8.95 18.97 8.99
C GLU A 132 9.84 19.69 7.96
N ASP A 133 10.72 18.96 7.26
CA ASP A 133 11.58 19.49 6.21
C ASP A 133 11.80 18.43 5.12
N ALA A 134 10.90 18.40 4.15
CA ALA A 134 10.98 17.43 3.05
C ALA A 134 12.23 17.64 2.18
N GLY A 135 12.79 18.85 2.15
CA GLY A 135 14.02 19.18 1.42
C GLY A 135 15.24 18.54 2.06
N ALA A 136 15.42 18.71 3.37
CA ALA A 136 16.52 18.10 4.10
C ALA A 136 16.45 16.56 4.08
N ALA A 137 15.25 15.99 4.18
CA ALA A 137 15.05 14.55 4.09
C ALA A 137 15.38 13.99 2.70
N PHE A 138 15.01 14.73 1.64
CA PHE A 138 15.39 14.43 0.27
C PHE A 138 16.90 14.45 0.09
N ASP A 139 17.57 15.53 0.49
CA ASP A 139 19.03 15.67 0.34
C ASP A 139 19.78 14.57 1.10
N ALA A 140 19.31 14.20 2.29
CA ALA A 140 19.88 13.09 3.06
C ALA A 140 19.73 11.74 2.35
N ALA A 141 18.62 11.48 1.67
CA ALA A 141 18.45 10.28 0.87
C ALA A 141 19.42 10.27 -0.32
N ILE A 142 19.51 11.37 -1.07
CA ILE A 142 20.40 11.49 -2.23
C ILE A 142 21.87 11.34 -1.82
N ALA A 143 22.28 11.94 -0.70
CA ALA A 143 23.64 11.80 -0.16
C ALA A 143 24.01 10.34 0.18
N ARG A 144 23.02 9.49 0.50
CA ARG A 144 23.20 8.05 0.72
C ARG A 144 23.33 7.25 -0.58
N GLY A 145 23.11 7.89 -1.73
CA GLY A 145 23.05 7.24 -3.04
C GLY A 145 21.66 6.70 -3.39
N TRP A 146 20.62 7.09 -2.65
CA TRP A 146 19.24 6.85 -3.08
C TRP A 146 18.88 7.77 -4.25
N TRP A 147 17.75 7.49 -4.90
CA TRP A 147 17.34 8.21 -6.09
C TRP A 147 15.95 8.85 -5.95
N ALA A 148 15.62 9.76 -6.85
CA ALA A 148 14.27 10.29 -7.01
C ALA A 148 14.02 10.61 -8.49
N GLU A 149 12.77 10.46 -8.94
CA GLU A 149 12.41 10.82 -10.33
C GLU A 149 11.98 12.28 -10.47
N SER A 150 11.81 12.98 -9.35
CA SER A 150 11.38 14.37 -9.27
C SER A 150 12.09 15.09 -8.11
N GLN A 151 12.15 16.41 -8.19
CA GLN A 151 12.53 17.27 -7.08
C GLN A 151 11.32 17.51 -6.15
N PRO A 152 11.53 18.00 -4.92
CA PRO A 152 10.43 18.43 -4.06
C PRO A 152 9.43 19.36 -4.76
N TYR A 153 8.17 18.95 -4.74
CA TYR A 153 7.07 19.54 -5.48
C TYR A 153 6.09 20.22 -4.52
N ALA A 154 5.94 21.54 -4.66
CA ALA A 154 4.98 22.32 -3.88
C ALA A 154 3.64 22.47 -4.61
N PHE A 155 2.54 22.20 -3.91
CA PHE A 155 1.17 22.24 -4.43
C PHE A 155 0.13 22.44 -3.32
N GLU A 156 -1.07 22.82 -3.73
CA GLU A 156 -2.24 22.92 -2.85
C GLU A 156 -3.17 21.72 -3.07
N PHE A 157 -3.63 21.10 -1.99
CA PHE A 157 -4.60 20.01 -2.07
C PHE A 157 -5.46 19.97 -0.81
N GLY A 158 -6.78 19.84 -0.98
CA GLY A 158 -7.72 19.74 0.15
C GLY A 158 -7.64 20.92 1.12
N GLY A 159 -7.32 22.13 0.64
CA GLY A 159 -7.13 23.32 1.48
C GLY A 159 -5.83 23.34 2.29
N SER A 160 -4.85 22.51 1.92
CA SER A 160 -3.53 22.48 2.54
C SER A 160 -2.43 22.82 1.54
N ASP A 161 -1.42 23.54 2.01
CA ASP A 161 -0.17 23.82 1.30
C ASP A 161 0.82 22.70 1.61
N LEU A 162 1.21 21.95 0.58
CA LEU A 162 2.02 20.74 0.72
C LEU A 162 3.30 20.84 -0.09
N VAL A 163 4.36 20.21 0.42
CA VAL A 163 5.52 19.80 -0.37
C VAL A 163 5.56 18.28 -0.38
N ASN A 164 5.71 17.69 -1.57
CA ASN A 164 5.84 16.25 -1.74
C ASN A 164 7.06 15.88 -2.58
N VAL A 165 7.71 14.77 -2.22
CA VAL A 165 8.73 14.13 -3.03
C VAL A 165 8.70 12.62 -2.80
N VAL A 166 9.11 11.86 -3.81
CA VAL A 166 9.24 10.40 -3.70
C VAL A 166 10.70 10.02 -3.84
N VAL A 167 11.29 9.54 -2.75
CA VAL A 167 12.65 8.98 -2.74
C VAL A 167 12.60 7.47 -2.88
N ARG A 168 13.59 6.90 -3.55
CA ARG A 168 13.69 5.48 -3.89
C ARG A 168 14.94 4.89 -3.28
N GLY A 169 14.75 4.00 -2.32
CA GLY A 169 15.81 3.23 -1.67
C GLY A 169 16.14 1.92 -2.39
N PRO A 170 16.85 1.02 -1.70
CA PRO A 170 17.18 -0.30 -2.21
C PRO A 170 15.97 -1.06 -2.76
N HIS A 171 16.22 -1.87 -3.79
CA HIS A 171 15.21 -2.71 -4.46
C HIS A 171 14.03 -1.93 -5.06
N GLY A 172 14.14 -0.61 -5.20
CA GLY A 172 13.07 0.22 -5.76
C GLY A 172 11.94 0.55 -4.78
N VAL A 173 12.15 0.35 -3.48
CA VAL A 173 11.19 0.75 -2.44
C VAL A 173 11.07 2.27 -2.42
N ASN A 174 9.87 2.80 -2.66
CA ASN A 174 9.64 4.23 -2.62
C ASN A 174 9.10 4.67 -1.24
N TYR A 175 9.63 5.78 -0.74
CA TYR A 175 9.09 6.54 0.38
C TYR A 175 8.58 7.89 -0.13
N ALA A 176 7.29 8.14 0.02
CA ALA A 176 6.68 9.43 -0.34
C ALA A 176 6.66 10.33 0.89
N LEU A 177 7.33 11.47 0.80
CA LEU A 177 7.44 12.44 1.88
C LEU A 177 6.41 13.54 1.71
N TYR A 178 5.69 13.85 2.77
CA TYR A 178 4.76 14.98 2.82
C TYR A 178 5.17 15.96 3.91
N GLU A 179 5.44 17.19 3.52
CA GLU A 179 5.53 18.32 4.44
C GLU A 179 4.27 19.16 4.28
N ARG A 180 3.61 19.48 5.41
CA ARG A 180 2.45 20.36 5.43
C ARG A 180 2.88 21.73 5.92
N LYS A 181 2.88 22.73 5.03
CA LYS A 181 3.24 24.11 5.34
C LYS A 181 2.10 24.85 6.02
N SER A 182 0.86 24.59 5.59
CA SER A 182 -0.35 25.21 6.16
C SER A 182 -1.60 24.37 5.88
N PRO A 183 -2.60 24.36 6.79
CA PRO A 183 -2.46 24.71 8.20
C PRO A 183 -1.49 23.73 8.91
N PRO A 184 -1.00 24.04 10.12
CA PRO A 184 -0.13 23.14 10.86
C PRO A 184 -0.70 21.72 10.99
N PHE A 185 0.17 20.72 10.97
CA PHE A 185 -0.21 19.34 11.23
C PHE A 185 0.01 18.99 12.71
N ASP A 186 -1.02 18.51 13.39
CA ASP A 186 -1.03 18.31 14.84
C ASP A 186 -1.52 16.93 15.29
N SER A 187 -1.82 16.02 14.35
CA SER A 187 -2.40 14.71 14.70
C SER A 187 -1.42 13.72 15.33
N PHE A 188 -0.12 13.87 15.05
CA PHE A 188 0.96 13.14 15.71
C PHE A 188 2.30 13.86 15.52
N PRO A 189 3.33 13.54 16.35
CA PRO A 189 4.67 14.09 16.17
C PRO A 189 5.23 13.79 14.78
N VAL A 190 5.64 14.83 14.04
CA VAL A 190 6.19 14.71 12.70
C VAL A 190 7.72 14.54 12.77
N GLY A 191 8.41 15.52 13.37
CA GLY A 191 9.87 15.51 13.45
C GLY A 191 10.53 15.43 12.07
N LYS A 192 11.73 14.82 12.02
CA LYS A 192 12.46 14.64 10.75
C LYS A 192 11.71 13.69 9.81
N LEU A 193 11.29 12.53 10.31
CA LEU A 193 10.46 11.57 9.61
C LEU A 193 9.47 10.93 10.58
N SER A 194 8.18 11.14 10.34
CA SER A 194 7.11 10.60 11.19
C SER A 194 7.00 9.08 11.07
N ARG A 195 6.10 8.50 11.88
CA ARG A 195 5.54 7.16 11.60
C ARG A 195 5.02 7.10 10.16
N ALA A 196 5.04 5.91 9.57
CA ALA A 196 4.37 5.71 8.30
C ALA A 196 2.86 5.73 8.49
N PHE A 197 2.15 6.43 7.61
CA PHE A 197 0.74 6.76 7.84
C PHE A 197 -0.18 6.30 6.70
N ASN A 198 0.38 6.10 5.50
CA ASN A 198 -0.34 5.64 4.31
C ASN A 198 0.51 4.70 3.46
N ALA A 199 -0.13 3.76 2.78
CA ALA A 199 0.49 2.91 1.76
C ALA A 199 -0.20 3.13 0.40
N MET A 200 0.55 3.62 -0.58
CA MET A 200 0.03 3.98 -1.89
C MET A 200 0.09 2.82 -2.87
N ARG A 201 -0.93 2.67 -3.70
CA ARG A 201 -1.03 1.69 -4.78
C ARG A 201 -1.37 2.40 -6.08
N MET A 202 -0.63 2.05 -7.12
CA MET A 202 -0.94 2.45 -8.49
C MET A 202 -1.78 1.34 -9.11
N VAL A 203 -2.98 1.69 -9.54
CA VAL A 203 -4.04 0.73 -9.89
C VAL A 203 -4.54 0.96 -11.31
N LYS A 204 -4.99 -0.11 -11.97
CA LYS A 204 -5.54 -0.05 -13.32
C LYS A 204 -6.89 0.69 -13.35
N ASP A 205 -7.72 0.41 -12.37
CA ASP A 205 -9.09 0.91 -12.25
C ASP A 205 -9.31 1.36 -10.80
N GLN A 206 -9.20 2.67 -10.56
CA GLN A 206 -9.36 3.21 -9.22
C GLN A 206 -10.75 2.93 -8.61
N PRO A 207 -11.87 3.11 -9.33
CA PRO A 207 -13.18 2.73 -8.79
C PRO A 207 -13.28 1.26 -8.35
N ALA A 208 -12.75 0.33 -9.15
CA ALA A 208 -12.75 -1.09 -8.80
C ALA A 208 -11.88 -1.39 -7.57
N SER A 209 -10.68 -0.82 -7.51
CA SER A 209 -9.77 -1.03 -6.38
C SER A 209 -10.30 -0.35 -5.11
N LEU A 210 -10.94 0.83 -5.20
CA LEU A 210 -11.60 1.45 -4.06
C LEU A 210 -12.79 0.61 -3.57
N ALA A 211 -13.59 0.03 -4.47
CA ALA A 211 -14.70 -0.85 -4.09
C ALA A 211 -14.23 -2.08 -3.31
N PHE A 212 -13.07 -2.66 -3.66
CA PHE A 212 -12.46 -3.73 -2.86
C PHE A 212 -12.23 -3.29 -1.40
N TYR A 213 -11.59 -2.14 -1.19
CA TYR A 213 -11.33 -1.64 0.18
C TYR A 213 -12.61 -1.22 0.91
N ARG A 214 -13.50 -0.50 0.24
CA ARG A 214 -14.74 0.05 0.83
C ARG A 214 -15.79 -1.03 1.07
N ASP A 215 -16.12 -1.79 0.04
CA ASP A 215 -17.29 -2.68 0.06
C ASP A 215 -16.95 -4.07 0.54
N LEU A 216 -15.71 -4.54 0.31
CA LEU A 216 -15.31 -5.89 0.71
C LEU A 216 -14.58 -5.86 2.05
N LEU A 217 -13.54 -5.04 2.20
CA LEU A 217 -12.82 -4.89 3.47
C LEU A 217 -13.52 -3.94 4.46
N GLY A 218 -14.58 -3.23 4.08
CA GLY A 218 -15.33 -2.37 5.01
C GLY A 218 -14.61 -1.09 5.43
N PHE A 219 -13.58 -0.66 4.70
CA PHE A 219 -12.85 0.57 5.03
C PHE A 219 -13.69 1.80 4.73
N GLY A 220 -13.60 2.80 5.59
CA GLY A 220 -14.18 4.11 5.33
C GLY A 220 -13.37 4.88 4.28
N VAL A 221 -14.06 5.63 3.42
CA VAL A 221 -13.43 6.49 2.40
C VAL A 221 -13.23 7.90 2.95
N LEU A 222 -11.97 8.32 3.07
CA LEU A 222 -11.61 9.67 3.52
C LEU A 222 -11.83 10.71 2.41
N PHE A 223 -11.39 10.40 1.19
CA PHE A 223 -11.67 11.17 -0.01
C PHE A 223 -11.64 10.28 -1.25
N ASP A 224 -12.34 10.72 -2.29
CA ASP A 224 -12.31 10.18 -3.65
C ASP A 224 -12.43 11.37 -4.61
N ALA A 225 -11.34 11.74 -5.27
CA ALA A 225 -11.27 12.95 -6.07
C ALA A 225 -10.31 12.83 -7.26
N PRO A 226 -10.68 13.39 -8.43
CA PRO A 226 -9.72 13.60 -9.51
C PRO A 226 -8.81 14.80 -9.21
N PHE A 227 -7.59 14.75 -9.71
CA PHE A 227 -6.62 15.82 -9.60
C PHE A 227 -5.81 16.02 -10.90
N THR A 228 -5.72 17.27 -11.33
CA THR A 228 -4.83 17.74 -12.40
C THR A 228 -4.02 18.90 -11.85
N ASP A 229 -2.78 19.08 -12.32
CA ASP A 229 -2.02 20.26 -11.93
C ASP A 229 -2.70 21.52 -12.51
N PRO A 230 -2.71 22.65 -11.78
CA PRO A 230 -3.33 23.89 -12.27
C PRO A 230 -2.55 24.53 -13.43
N GLU A 231 -1.24 24.24 -13.52
CA GLU A 231 -0.33 24.81 -14.51
C GLU A 231 0.65 23.75 -15.05
N PRO A 232 1.15 23.89 -16.29
CA PRO A 232 2.12 22.97 -16.87
C PRO A 232 3.46 23.01 -16.12
N ARG A 233 3.76 21.98 -15.33
CA ARG A 233 5.02 21.84 -14.59
C ARG A 233 5.36 20.38 -14.31
N VAL A 234 6.62 20.12 -14.00
CA VAL A 234 7.05 18.81 -13.50
C VAL A 234 6.44 18.60 -12.11
N ASN A 235 5.85 17.43 -11.88
CA ASN A 235 5.27 17.04 -10.60
C ASN A 235 6.04 15.88 -9.94
N ASN A 236 5.58 15.49 -8.75
CA ASN A 236 6.17 14.42 -7.95
C ASN A 236 6.17 13.03 -8.64
N PHE A 237 5.29 12.82 -9.63
CA PHE A 237 5.20 11.58 -10.42
C PHE A 237 5.91 11.67 -11.78
N SER A 238 6.74 12.69 -11.98
CA SER A 238 7.59 12.85 -13.16
C SER A 238 6.81 12.85 -14.49
N VAL A 239 5.55 13.28 -14.42
CA VAL A 239 4.71 13.49 -15.60
C VAL A 239 5.32 14.65 -16.40
N PRO A 240 5.45 14.53 -17.73
CA PRO A 240 5.88 15.65 -18.57
C PRO A 240 5.02 16.89 -18.35
N ALA A 241 5.66 18.05 -18.20
CA ALA A 241 4.97 19.30 -17.86
C ALA A 241 3.82 19.64 -18.82
N ASN A 242 3.97 19.32 -20.11
CA ASN A 242 2.96 19.55 -21.14
C ASN A 242 1.72 18.65 -21.03
N LEU A 243 1.74 17.63 -20.16
CA LEU A 243 0.62 16.73 -19.87
C LEU A 243 0.04 16.94 -18.47
N ALA A 244 0.72 17.67 -17.57
CA ALA A 244 0.37 17.78 -16.15
C ALA A 244 -1.03 18.39 -15.89
N THR A 245 -1.51 19.26 -16.77
CA THR A 245 -2.82 19.93 -16.65
C THR A 245 -3.98 19.16 -17.26
N THR A 246 -3.70 18.11 -18.04
CA THR A 246 -4.72 17.32 -18.76
C THR A 246 -4.76 15.86 -18.32
N LEU A 247 -3.67 15.35 -17.78
CA LEU A 247 -3.58 14.00 -17.25
C LEU A 247 -4.27 13.92 -15.88
N VAL A 248 -5.45 13.31 -15.84
CA VAL A 248 -6.22 13.13 -14.61
C VAL A 248 -5.57 12.04 -13.76
N ARG A 249 -5.22 12.39 -12.53
CA ARG A 249 -4.92 11.44 -11.45
C ARG A 249 -6.18 11.24 -10.65
N ARG A 250 -6.81 10.07 -10.78
CA ARG A 250 -7.97 9.71 -9.96
C ARG A 250 -7.46 9.03 -8.70
N ALA A 251 -7.64 9.68 -7.56
CA ALA A 251 -7.09 9.23 -6.29
C ALA A 251 -8.19 9.07 -5.23
N ALA A 252 -8.08 8.03 -4.42
CA ALA A 252 -8.89 7.88 -3.22
C ALA A 252 -8.08 7.30 -2.08
N VAL A 253 -8.46 7.68 -0.86
CA VAL A 253 -7.90 7.14 0.38
C VAL A 253 -8.99 6.46 1.18
N ALA A 254 -8.69 5.25 1.65
CA ALA A 254 -9.52 4.50 2.57
C ALA A 254 -8.73 4.10 3.81
N GLN A 255 -9.43 3.86 4.93
CA GLN A 255 -8.84 3.44 6.19
C GLN A 255 -9.89 2.74 7.07
N PRO A 256 -9.49 1.88 8.02
CA PRO A 256 -10.44 1.15 8.85
C PRO A 256 -11.19 2.06 9.83
N VAL A 257 -10.52 3.07 10.40
CA VAL A 257 -11.07 3.96 11.43
C VAL A 257 -11.15 5.39 10.90
N LEU A 258 -12.34 5.99 10.81
CA LEU A 258 -12.56 7.38 10.39
C LEU A 258 -13.14 8.25 11.52
N PRO A 259 -12.79 9.56 11.57
CA PRO A 259 -11.67 10.21 10.87
C PRO A 259 -10.33 9.84 11.54
N GLY A 260 -9.22 9.92 10.80
CA GLY A 260 -7.90 9.61 11.34
C GLY A 260 -6.77 9.81 10.34
N GLU A 261 -5.53 9.87 10.82
CA GLU A 261 -4.32 10.07 9.99
C GLU A 261 -3.48 8.80 9.81
N THR A 262 -3.74 7.74 10.56
CA THR A 262 -2.96 6.48 10.52
C THR A 262 -3.74 5.37 9.82
N GLY A 263 -3.04 4.36 9.31
CA GLY A 263 -3.67 3.15 8.85
C GLY A 263 -4.23 3.24 7.43
N ARG A 264 -3.80 4.23 6.65
CA ARG A 264 -4.39 4.51 5.35
C ARG A 264 -3.87 3.58 4.26
N ILE A 265 -4.74 3.34 3.29
CA ILE A 265 -4.39 2.94 1.94
C ILE A 265 -4.78 4.06 0.99
N GLU A 266 -3.99 4.25 -0.06
CA GLU A 266 -4.32 5.12 -1.18
C GLU A 266 -4.28 4.32 -2.47
N VAL A 267 -5.29 4.52 -3.31
CA VAL A 267 -5.36 3.98 -4.67
C VAL A 267 -5.36 5.13 -5.66
N MET A 268 -4.50 5.07 -6.66
CA MET A 268 -4.41 6.08 -7.71
C MET A 268 -4.31 5.45 -9.10
N ALA A 269 -5.12 5.95 -10.02
CA ALA A 269 -5.02 5.64 -11.45
C ALA A 269 -4.68 6.92 -12.25
N PHE A 270 -3.85 6.79 -13.28
CA PHE A 270 -3.58 7.83 -14.26
C PHE A 270 -4.47 7.60 -15.49
N GLU A 271 -5.49 8.44 -15.69
CA GLU A 271 -6.40 8.27 -16.82
C GLU A 271 -5.71 8.59 -18.14
N GLY A 272 -5.67 7.62 -19.05
CA GLY A 272 -5.05 7.78 -20.37
C GLY A 272 -3.56 7.41 -20.43
N PHE A 273 -2.96 6.98 -19.31
CA PHE A 273 -1.65 6.34 -19.32
C PHE A 273 -1.80 4.81 -19.26
N GLU A 274 -1.05 4.12 -20.12
CA GLU A 274 -0.87 2.68 -20.04
C GLU A 274 0.52 2.37 -19.48
N GLY A 275 0.59 1.35 -18.63
CA GLY A 275 1.79 0.92 -17.95
C GLY A 275 1.92 -0.59 -17.94
N ARG A 276 3.03 -1.06 -17.37
CA ARG A 276 3.23 -2.48 -17.06
C ARG A 276 2.46 -2.85 -15.80
N ASP A 277 2.11 -4.13 -15.72
CA ASP A 277 1.52 -4.74 -14.55
C ASP A 277 2.56 -5.61 -13.83
N PHE A 278 2.79 -5.31 -12.55
CA PHE A 278 3.71 -6.03 -11.68
C PHE A 278 3.01 -6.95 -10.66
N SER A 279 1.69 -7.11 -10.76
CA SER A 279 0.87 -7.94 -9.85
C SER A 279 1.41 -9.36 -9.68
N ALA A 280 1.89 -9.99 -10.77
CA ALA A 280 2.48 -11.32 -10.76
C ALA A 280 3.76 -11.46 -9.93
N HIS A 281 4.38 -10.34 -9.54
CA HIS A 281 5.56 -10.30 -8.69
C HIS A 281 5.26 -9.80 -7.27
N ALA A 282 4.05 -9.32 -7.00
CA ALA A 282 3.64 -8.71 -5.72
C ALA A 282 3.33 -9.76 -4.62
N SER A 283 4.32 -10.62 -4.36
CA SER A 283 4.29 -11.66 -3.34
C SER A 283 5.70 -11.99 -2.86
N PRO A 284 5.88 -12.49 -1.63
CA PRO A 284 7.15 -13.05 -1.19
C PRO A 284 7.60 -14.19 -2.13
N PRO A 285 8.91 -14.41 -2.30
CA PRO A 285 10.03 -13.74 -1.63
C PRO A 285 10.58 -12.54 -2.42
N ASN A 286 9.81 -11.94 -3.33
CA ASN A 286 10.28 -10.83 -4.15
C ASN A 286 10.58 -9.58 -3.31
N LEU A 287 11.53 -8.78 -3.79
CA LEU A 287 12.10 -7.64 -3.06
C LEU A 287 11.24 -6.39 -3.25
N GLY A 288 10.94 -5.68 -2.16
CA GLY A 288 10.05 -4.52 -2.18
C GLY A 288 9.00 -4.58 -1.07
N ILE A 289 8.01 -3.69 -1.16
CA ILE A 289 6.92 -3.63 -0.18
C ILE A 289 5.96 -4.79 -0.45
N LEU A 290 5.85 -5.71 0.50
CA LEU A 290 5.05 -6.93 0.39
C LEU A 290 3.59 -6.66 0.78
N SER A 291 3.39 -6.00 1.92
CA SER A 291 2.08 -5.87 2.56
C SER A 291 2.07 -4.79 3.64
N VAL A 292 0.88 -4.52 4.18
CA VAL A 292 0.65 -3.85 5.46
C VAL A 292 -0.19 -4.76 6.36
N ARG A 293 0.07 -4.75 7.68
CA ARG A 293 -0.58 -5.64 8.65
C ARG A 293 -1.48 -4.87 9.62
N TYR A 294 -2.76 -5.21 9.64
CA TYR A 294 -3.78 -4.62 10.50
C TYR A 294 -4.07 -5.54 11.71
N PRO A 295 -4.00 -5.05 12.95
CA PRO A 295 -4.53 -5.77 14.10
C PRO A 295 -6.06 -5.79 14.06
N VAL A 296 -6.65 -6.89 14.52
CA VAL A 296 -8.09 -7.11 14.63
C VAL A 296 -8.39 -7.72 16.00
N GLU A 297 -9.38 -7.20 16.74
CA GLU A 297 -9.75 -7.72 18.07
C GLU A 297 -10.28 -9.16 18.03
N ASP A 298 -10.98 -9.54 16.96
CA ASP A 298 -11.42 -10.92 16.71
C ASP A 298 -11.26 -11.21 15.21
N LEU A 299 -10.12 -11.79 14.84
CA LEU A 299 -9.86 -12.11 13.43
C LEU A 299 -10.89 -13.10 12.88
N GLY A 300 -11.34 -14.07 13.67
CA GLY A 300 -12.29 -15.10 13.24
C GLY A 300 -13.65 -14.53 12.84
N ALA A 301 -14.18 -13.63 13.66
CA ALA A 301 -15.41 -12.90 13.38
C ALA A 301 -15.27 -12.06 12.09
N TYR A 302 -14.18 -11.29 11.98
CA TYR A 302 -13.94 -10.46 10.81
C TYR A 302 -13.79 -11.29 9.53
N LEU A 303 -13.07 -12.41 9.56
CA LEU A 303 -12.96 -13.34 8.43
C LEU A 303 -14.33 -13.91 8.02
N GLY A 304 -15.21 -14.20 8.98
CA GLY A 304 -16.60 -14.57 8.70
C GLY A 304 -17.36 -13.47 7.96
N THR A 305 -17.19 -12.21 8.37
CA THR A 305 -17.76 -11.05 7.68
C THR A 305 -17.21 -10.89 6.26
N LEU A 306 -15.90 -11.08 6.06
CA LEU A 306 -15.28 -10.99 4.73
C LEU A 306 -15.74 -12.13 3.80
N ALA A 307 -15.84 -13.36 4.30
CA ALA A 307 -16.35 -14.50 3.55
C ALA A 307 -17.81 -14.30 3.11
N ALA A 308 -18.65 -13.70 3.97
CA ALA A 308 -20.02 -13.34 3.61
C ALA A 308 -20.11 -12.31 2.46
N ARG A 309 -19.03 -11.54 2.24
CA ARG A 309 -18.88 -10.60 1.11
C ARG A 309 -18.19 -11.23 -0.11
N GLY A 310 -17.87 -12.53 -0.05
CA GLY A 310 -17.23 -13.28 -1.12
C GLY A 310 -15.72 -13.12 -1.20
N LEU A 311 -15.07 -12.67 -0.12
CA LEU A 311 -13.61 -12.65 -0.04
C LEU A 311 -13.07 -13.93 0.60
N GLU A 312 -12.08 -14.51 -0.07
CA GLU A 312 -11.29 -15.63 0.44
C GLU A 312 -9.84 -15.16 0.67
N PRO A 313 -9.19 -15.61 1.76
CA PRO A 313 -7.80 -15.25 2.01
C PRO A 313 -6.87 -15.91 0.98
N GLU A 314 -5.94 -15.13 0.45
CA GLU A 314 -4.84 -15.63 -0.38
C GLU A 314 -3.84 -16.41 0.47
N TYR A 315 -3.55 -15.91 1.68
CA TYR A 315 -2.72 -16.56 2.69
C TYR A 315 -3.51 -16.60 4.00
N GLY A 316 -3.40 -17.69 4.76
CA GLY A 316 -4.09 -17.84 6.05
C GLY A 316 -3.46 -18.94 6.89
N ALA A 317 -3.32 -18.71 8.20
CA ALA A 317 -2.88 -19.69 9.19
C ALA A 317 -3.22 -19.21 10.62
N ASP A 318 -3.50 -20.15 11.53
CA ASP A 318 -3.99 -19.84 12.89
C ASP A 318 -2.87 -19.73 13.94
N ASP A 319 -1.72 -20.37 13.71
CA ASP A 319 -0.62 -20.48 14.68
C ASP A 319 0.70 -20.00 14.06
N VAL A 320 0.77 -18.72 13.70
CA VAL A 320 1.98 -18.12 13.09
C VAL A 320 2.76 -17.35 14.14
N ALA A 321 3.93 -17.85 14.50
CA ALA A 321 4.87 -17.14 15.36
C ALA A 321 5.55 -16.01 14.58
N ILE A 322 5.14 -14.77 14.84
CA ILE A 322 5.72 -13.56 14.27
C ILE A 322 6.45 -12.81 15.38
N PRO A 323 7.79 -12.83 15.40
CA PRO A 323 8.56 -12.13 16.42
C PRO A 323 8.20 -10.64 16.50
N GLY A 324 7.75 -10.20 17.68
CA GLY A 324 7.26 -8.85 17.94
C GLY A 324 5.73 -8.72 17.96
N LEU A 325 4.99 -9.71 17.45
CA LEU A 325 3.53 -9.82 17.55
C LEU A 325 3.08 -11.01 18.41
N GLY A 326 3.92 -12.04 18.56
CA GLY A 326 3.57 -13.26 19.29
C GLY A 326 3.19 -14.39 18.32
N THR A 327 2.45 -15.38 18.81
CA THR A 327 1.84 -16.40 17.95
C THR A 327 0.41 -15.97 17.68
N VAL A 328 0.09 -15.69 16.42
CA VAL A 328 -1.18 -15.10 16.02
C VAL A 328 -1.83 -15.90 14.91
N ALA A 329 -3.16 -15.85 14.83
CA ALA A 329 -3.87 -16.12 13.61
C ALA A 329 -3.68 -14.92 12.66
N ILE A 330 -3.48 -15.20 11.37
CA ILE A 330 -3.20 -14.18 10.36
C ILE A 330 -3.74 -14.60 8.99
N ALA A 331 -4.30 -13.64 8.26
CA ALA A 331 -4.80 -13.83 6.91
C ALA A 331 -4.47 -12.63 6.02
N ALA A 332 -4.27 -12.86 4.73
CA ALA A 332 -4.00 -11.83 3.74
C ALA A 332 -4.98 -11.88 2.57
N PHE A 333 -5.40 -10.70 2.12
CA PHE A 333 -6.29 -10.54 0.98
C PHE A 333 -5.57 -9.80 -0.15
N ARG A 334 -5.83 -10.24 -1.37
CA ARG A 334 -5.25 -9.69 -2.58
C ARG A 334 -6.26 -8.76 -3.26
N ASP A 335 -5.85 -7.52 -3.49
CA ASP A 335 -6.66 -6.57 -4.25
C ASP A 335 -6.63 -6.86 -5.77
N PRO A 336 -7.45 -6.19 -6.60
CA PRO A 336 -7.50 -6.42 -8.04
C PRO A 336 -6.17 -6.21 -8.79
N ASP A 337 -5.23 -5.46 -8.21
CA ASP A 337 -3.91 -5.18 -8.78
C ASP A 337 -2.80 -6.04 -8.13
N GLY A 338 -3.17 -7.03 -7.32
CA GLY A 338 -2.26 -8.00 -6.75
C GLY A 338 -1.59 -7.57 -5.44
N ASN A 339 -1.97 -6.43 -4.84
CA ASN A 339 -1.38 -5.98 -3.57
C ASN A 339 -1.94 -6.74 -2.38
N LEU A 340 -1.08 -7.05 -1.40
CA LEU A 340 -1.49 -7.76 -0.19
C LEU A 340 -1.82 -6.80 0.95
N THR A 341 -2.91 -7.12 1.64
CA THR A 341 -3.31 -6.51 2.91
C THR A 341 -3.55 -7.62 3.92
N GLU A 342 -2.82 -7.61 5.02
CA GLU A 342 -2.89 -8.66 6.04
C GLU A 342 -3.65 -8.18 7.28
N PHE A 343 -4.32 -9.11 7.93
CA PHE A 343 -5.06 -8.93 9.17
C PHE A 343 -4.62 -10.02 10.14
N TYR A 344 -4.28 -9.64 11.37
CA TYR A 344 -3.87 -10.57 12.40
C TYR A 344 -4.67 -10.37 13.67
N ASP A 345 -4.86 -11.45 14.42
CA ASP A 345 -5.56 -11.44 15.70
C ASP A 345 -4.71 -10.71 16.75
N ALA A 346 -5.27 -9.66 17.33
CA ALA A 346 -4.63 -8.86 18.36
C ALA A 346 -5.13 -9.34 19.72
N ASP A 347 -4.23 -9.99 20.48
CA ASP A 347 -4.48 -10.44 21.86
C ASP A 347 -5.09 -9.36 22.78
#